data_AF-A0A8C9GWH6-F1
#
_entry.id   AF-A0A8C9GWH6-F1
#
_cell.length_a   1.000
_cell.length_b   1.000
_cell.length_c   1.000
_cell.angle_alpha   90.00
_cell.angle_beta   90.00
_cell.angle_gamma   90.00
#
_symmetry.space_group_name_H-M   'P 1'
#
loop_
_entity.id
_entity.type
_entity.pdbx_description
1 polymer ?
#
loop_
_entity_poly.entity_id
_entity_poly.type
_entity_poly.pdbx_seq_one_letter_code
_entity_poly.pdbx_strand_id
1 'polypeptide(L)' 'MAREAFWRFTVHGGTRATGREMHGKNWSKLCKDCQVIDGRNVTVTDIDIVFSKIK' A
#
# COMPACT_ATOMS: atom_id res chain seq x y z
N MET A 1 1.69 -1.14 -15.56
CA MET A 1 0.74 -0.36 -14.72
C MET A 1 0.90 -0.69 -13.23
N ALA A 2 0.61 -1.90 -12.74
CA ALA A 2 0.69 -2.22 -11.30
C ALA A 2 2.10 -2.09 -10.68
N ARG A 3 3.15 -2.54 -11.39
CA ARG A 3 4.55 -2.46 -10.92
C ARG A 3 5.05 -1.03 -10.70
N GLU A 4 4.56 -0.09 -11.50
CA GLU A 4 4.99 1.31 -11.44
C GLU A 4 4.30 2.05 -10.30
N ALA A 5 3.02 1.76 -10.06
CA ALA A 5 2.31 2.22 -8.87
C ALA A 5 2.98 1.67 -7.58
N PHE A 6 3.32 0.38 -7.56
CA PHE A 6 4.04 -0.21 -6.42
C PHE A 6 5.36 0.55 -6.13
N TRP A 7 6.18 0.80 -7.16
CA TRP A 7 7.48 1.46 -6.99
C TRP A 7 7.38 2.92 -6.54
N ARG A 8 6.42 3.69 -7.06
CA ARG A 8 6.22 5.09 -6.64
C ARG A 8 5.83 5.19 -5.16
N PHE A 9 5.08 4.22 -4.65
CA PHE A 9 4.61 4.21 -3.26
C PHE A 9 5.60 3.56 -2.28
N THR A 10 6.49 2.66 -2.73
CA THR A 10 7.58 2.17 -1.86
C THR A 10 8.59 3.26 -1.52
N VAL A 11 8.76 4.28 -2.37
CA VAL A 11 9.75 5.36 -2.19
C VAL A 11 9.19 6.57 -1.42
N HIS A 12 7.87 6.71 -1.31
CA HIS A 12 7.22 7.76 -0.52
C HIS A 12 7.28 7.45 0.99
N GLY A 13 8.42 7.72 1.64
CA GLY A 13 8.52 7.50 3.09
C GLY A 13 9.79 8.00 3.80
N GLY A 14 10.74 8.60 3.09
CA GLY A 14 11.95 9.15 3.68
C GLY A 14 13.21 8.59 3.03
N THR A 15 14.32 9.31 3.22
CA THR A 15 15.64 9.20 2.58
C THR A 15 16.37 7.85 2.73
N ARG A 16 15.68 6.78 3.15
CA ARG A 16 16.17 5.38 3.21
C ARG A 16 15.24 4.35 2.53
N ALA A 17 14.16 4.78 1.90
CA ALA A 17 13.26 3.88 1.19
C ALA A 17 13.93 3.34 -0.09
N THR A 18 14.42 2.10 -0.06
CA THR A 18 15.16 1.47 -1.18
C THR A 18 14.27 0.96 -2.31
N GLY A 19 12.94 1.12 -2.18
CA GLY A 19 11.95 0.57 -3.09
C GLY A 19 11.74 -0.95 -3.00
N ARG A 20 12.43 -1.63 -2.06
CA ARG A 20 12.39 -3.10 -1.88
C ARG A 20 11.38 -3.58 -0.85
N GLU A 21 11.00 -2.74 0.11
CA GLU A 21 9.99 -3.05 1.12
C GLU A 21 8.91 -1.97 1.14
N MET A 22 7.67 -2.38 1.38
CA MET A 22 6.54 -1.49 1.58
C MET A 22 6.14 -1.53 3.06
N HIS A 23 6.09 -0.36 3.71
CA HIS A 23 5.58 -0.25 5.08
C HIS A 23 4.05 -0.10 5.09
N GLY A 24 3.39 -0.52 6.18
CA GLY A 24 1.92 -0.52 6.28
C GLY A 24 1.30 0.85 5.97
N LYS A 25 1.90 1.96 6.42
CA LYS A 25 1.44 3.32 6.10
C LYS A 25 1.44 3.62 4.60
N ASN A 26 2.42 3.11 3.85
CA ASN A 26 2.51 3.32 2.40
C ASN A 26 1.54 2.42 1.65
N TRP A 27 1.34 1.19 2.12
CA TRP A 27 0.32 0.28 1.59
C TRP A 27 -1.09 0.86 1.75
N SER A 28 -1.46 1.31 2.96
CA SER A 28 -2.78 1.92 3.18
C SER A 28 -2.97 3.20 2.35
N LYS A 29 -1.89 3.97 2.10
CA LYS A 29 -1.93 5.14 1.22
C LYS A 29 -2.14 4.75 -0.25
N LEU A 30 -1.42 3.74 -0.76
CA LEU A 30 -1.60 3.20 -2.11
C LEU A 30 -3.05 2.76 -2.33
N CYS A 31 -3.61 1.98 -1.40
CA CYS A 31 -5.00 1.50 -1.52
C CYS A 31 -6.02 2.64 -1.54
N LYS A 32 -5.77 3.72 -0.79
CA LYS A 32 -6.62 4.93 -0.81
C LYS A 32 -6.47 5.71 -2.12
N ASP A 33 -5.24 6.00 -2.53
CA ASP A 33 -4.95 6.83 -3.71
C ASP A 33 -5.37 6.11 -5.00
N CYS A 34 -5.37 4.77 -5.02
CA CYS A 34 -5.86 3.96 -6.14
C CYS A 34 -7.36 3.59 -6.04
N GLN A 35 -8.09 4.14 -5.06
CA GLN A 35 -9.52 3.86 -4.83
C GLN A 35 -9.85 2.35 -4.70
N VAL A 36 -8.93 1.57 -4.15
CA VAL A 36 -9.13 0.14 -3.86
C VAL A 36 -10.11 -0.03 -2.69
N ILE A 37 -10.12 0.95 -1.78
CA ILE A 37 -11.02 0.98 -0.63
C ILE A 37 -12.31 1.68 -1.04
N ASP A 38 -13.41 0.93 -1.09
CA ASP A 38 -14.74 1.46 -1.39
C ASP A 38 -15.61 1.64 -0.13
N GLY A 39 -15.14 1.14 1.03
CA GLY A 39 -15.85 1.20 2.31
C GLY A 39 -17.10 0.31 2.37
N ARG A 40 -17.35 -0.54 1.36
CA ARG A 40 -18.47 -1.48 1.30
C ARG A 40 -18.00 -2.92 1.15
N ASN A 41 -17.21 -3.19 0.11
CA ASN A 41 -16.68 -4.52 -0.20
C ASN A 41 -15.22 -4.66 0.22
N VAL A 42 -14.48 -3.55 0.23
CA VAL A 42 -13.08 -3.50 0.65
C VAL A 42 -12.94 -2.38 1.68
N THR A 43 -12.69 -2.76 2.92
CA THR A 43 -12.50 -1.84 4.04
C THR A 43 -11.02 -1.64 4.36
N VAL A 44 -10.73 -0.63 5.19
CA VAL A 44 -9.39 -0.41 5.75
C VAL A 44 -8.91 -1.63 6.54
N THR A 45 -9.82 -2.30 7.25
CA THR A 45 -9.50 -3.51 8.01
C THR A 45 -9.07 -4.65 7.08
N ASP A 46 -9.74 -4.83 5.94
CA ASP A 46 -9.40 -5.90 4.99
C ASP A 46 -7.99 -5.73 4.42
N ILE A 47 -7.61 -4.51 4.04
CA ILE A 47 -6.27 -4.24 3.51
C ILE A 47 -5.17 -4.37 4.56
N ASP A 48 -5.45 -4.07 5.83
CA ASP A 48 -4.51 -4.28 6.92
C ASP A 48 -4.30 -5.79 7.18
N ILE A 49 -5.38 -6.59 7.15
CA ILE A 49 -5.30 -8.06 7.25
C ILE A 49 -4.48 -8.65 6.10
N VAL A 50 -4.73 -8.21 4.87
CA VAL A 50 -3.98 -8.65 3.68
C VAL A 50 -2.50 -8.31 3.82
N PHE A 51 -2.18 -7.10 4.28
CA PHE A 51 -0.79 -6.68 4.50
C PHE A 51 -0.08 -7.54 5.55
N SER A 52 -0.76 -7.89 6.65
CA SER A 52 -0.21 -8.76 7.70
C SER A 52 -0.03 -10.22 7.25
N LYS A 53 -0.80 -10.70 6.27
CA LYS A 53 -0.70 -12.08 5.74
C LYS A 53 0.41 -12.27 4.71
N ILE A 54 0.75 -11.23 3.96
CA ILE A 54 1.68 -11.29 2.82
C ILE A 54 3.10 -10.89 3.24
N LYS A 55 3.24 -10.26 4.41
CA LYS A 55 4.54 -9.90 4.98
C LYS A 55 5.26 -11.09 5.60
#